data_AF-A0A495SE14-F1
#
_entry.id   AF-A0A495SE14-F1
#
_cell.length_a   1.000
_cell.length_b   1.000
_cell.length_c   1.000
_cell.angle_alpha   90.00
_cell.angle_beta   90.00
_cell.angle_gamma   90.00
#
_symmetry.space_group_name_H-M   'P 1'
#
loop_
_entity.id
_entity.type
_entity.pdbx_description
1 polymer ?
#
loop_
_entity_poly.entity_id
_entity_poly.type
_entity_poly.pdbx_seq_one_letter_code
_entity_poly.pdbx_strand_id
1 'polypeptide(L)' 'MEAITWYNKNFRFVYTPKSDISDLTGWKRFLIGAGAIQNYVGDKNAETVLKSAQNMKTDKKILKFRKCGKIEIYVK' A
#
# COMPACT_ATOMS: atom_id res chain seq x y z
N MET A 1 -10.73 14.37 -5.39
CA MET A 1 -11.44 13.10 -5.11
C MET A 1 -11.30 12.09 -6.25
N GLU A 2 -11.22 12.53 -7.51
CA GLU A 2 -11.09 11.66 -8.70
C GLU A 2 -9.83 10.79 -8.74
N ALA A 3 -8.69 11.29 -8.23
CA ALA A 3 -7.44 10.54 -8.21
C ALA A 3 -7.54 9.22 -7.41
N ILE A 4 -8.19 9.21 -6.25
CA ILE A 4 -8.34 8.00 -5.42
C ILE A 4 -9.21 6.96 -6.13
N THR A 5 -10.26 7.41 -6.79
CA THR A 5 -11.13 6.55 -7.61
C THR A 5 -10.35 5.91 -8.75
N TRP A 6 -9.46 6.65 -9.43
CA TRP A 6 -8.60 6.10 -10.47
C TRP A 6 -7.64 5.02 -9.91
N TYR A 7 -6.97 5.29 -8.78
CA TYR A 7 -6.07 4.31 -8.17
C TYR A 7 -6.79 3.01 -7.79
N ASN A 8 -7.97 3.11 -7.16
CA ASN A 8 -8.73 1.94 -6.75
C ASN A 8 -9.28 1.15 -7.95
N LYS A 9 -9.50 1.78 -9.12
CA LYS A 9 -9.91 1.12 -10.36
C LYS A 9 -8.76 0.35 -11.01
N ASN A 10 -7.57 0.94 -11.06
CA ASN A 10 -6.42 0.41 -11.83
C ASN A 10 -5.46 -0.45 -11.00
N PHE A 11 -5.46 -0.31 -9.67
CA PHE A 11 -4.51 -1.01 -8.81
C PHE A 11 -5.18 -1.67 -7.61
N ARG A 12 -4.50 -2.69 -7.09
CA ARG A 12 -4.82 -3.36 -5.83
C ARG A 12 -3.65 -3.18 -4.87
N PHE A 13 -3.93 -2.57 -3.72
CA PHE A 13 -2.94 -2.35 -2.66
C PHE A 13 -3.17 -3.38 -1.55
N VAL A 14 -2.11 -4.08 -1.18
CA VAL A 14 -2.11 -5.05 -0.10
C VAL A 14 -1.08 -4.64 0.93
N TYR A 15 -1.50 -4.45 2.16
CA TYR A 15 -0.61 -4.14 3.26
C TYR A 15 -0.30 -5.39 4.08
N THR A 16 0.96 -5.51 4.49
CA THR A 16 1.42 -6.46 5.48
C THR A 16 2.12 -5.66 6.57
N PRO A 17 1.61 -5.66 7.81
CA PRO A 17 2.27 -5.00 8.93
C PRO A 17 3.68 -5.57 9.15
N LYS A 18 4.54 -4.80 9.81
CA LYS A 18 5.78 -5.34 10.37
C LYS A 18 5.46 -6.47 11.35
N SER A 19 6.31 -7.50 11.43
CA SER A 19 6.11 -8.70 12.27
C SER A 19 5.62 -8.36 13.67
N ASP A 20 6.32 -7.46 14.36
CA ASP A 20 6.02 -7.02 15.72
C ASP A 20 4.60 -6.42 15.84
N ILE A 21 4.11 -5.72 14.81
CA ILE A 21 2.76 -5.13 14.74
C ILE A 21 1.73 -6.21 14.34
N SER A 22 2.10 -7.12 13.44
CA SER A 22 1.28 -8.25 13.01
C SER A 22 0.98 -9.18 14.18
N ASP A 23 1.95 -9.44 15.05
CA ASP A 23 1.80 -10.32 16.21
C ASP A 23 0.87 -9.71 17.27
N LEU A 24 0.90 -8.38 17.44
CA LEU A 24 0.02 -7.65 18.36
C LEU A 24 -1.42 -7.52 17.87
N THR A 25 -1.63 -7.45 16.56
CA THR A 25 -2.95 -7.18 15.95
C THR A 25 -3.61 -8.41 15.32
N GLY A 26 -2.87 -9.51 15.17
CA GLY A 26 -3.28 -10.68 14.40
C GLY A 26 -3.37 -10.45 12.88
N TRP A 27 -3.04 -9.24 12.41
CA TRP A 27 -3.18 -8.87 11.00
C TRP A 27 -1.94 -9.29 10.20
N LYS A 28 -2.10 -10.32 9.37
CA LYS A 28 -0.98 -10.86 8.58
C LYS A 28 -0.82 -10.13 7.23
N ARG A 29 -1.91 -9.97 6.49
CA ARG A 29 -1.91 -9.37 5.14
C ARG A 29 -3.35 -9.06 4.72
N PHE A 30 -3.63 -7.84 4.29
CA PHE A 30 -5.00 -7.45 3.92
C PHE A 30 -5.05 -6.36 2.84
N LEU A 31 -6.19 -6.28 2.16
CA LEU A 31 -6.46 -5.29 1.13
C LEU A 31 -6.73 -3.94 1.76
N ILE A 32 -6.18 -2.88 1.16
CA ILE A 32 -6.44 -1.51 1.56
C ILE A 32 -6.78 -0.65 0.33
N GLY A 33 -7.67 0.32 0.51
CA GLY A 33 -7.95 1.32 -0.51
C GLY A 33 -6.82 2.35 -0.60
N ALA A 34 -6.64 2.97 -1.76
CA ALA A 34 -5.62 3.98 -1.99
C ALA A 34 -5.67 5.15 -0.98
N GLY A 35 -6.87 5.57 -0.58
CA GLY A 35 -7.05 6.62 0.43
C GLY A 35 -6.74 6.20 1.87
N ALA A 36 -6.73 4.90 2.15
CA ALA A 36 -6.41 4.39 3.49
C ALA A 36 -4.92 4.16 3.69
N ILE A 37 -4.09 4.22 2.64
CA ILE A 37 -2.64 3.96 2.71
C ILE A 37 -1.95 4.82 3.78
N GLN A 38 -2.30 6.10 3.85
CA GLN A 38 -1.74 7.04 4.82
C GLN A 38 -1.94 6.60 6.28
N ASN A 39 -3.04 5.91 6.59
CA ASN A 39 -3.33 5.45 7.94
C ASN A 39 -2.36 4.34 8.41
N TYR A 40 -1.67 3.68 7.48
CA TYR A 40 -0.79 2.55 7.78
C TYR A 40 0.69 2.89 7.66
N VAL A 41 1.06 3.75 6.71
CA VAL A 41 2.47 4.08 6.44
C VAL A 41 2.80 5.56 6.64
N GLY A 42 1.81 6.42 6.91
CA GLY A 42 1.95 7.88 7.01
C GLY A 42 1.95 8.58 5.65
N ASP A 43 1.67 9.88 5.64
CA ASP A 43 1.41 10.67 4.42
C ASP A 43 2.57 10.63 3.41
N LYS A 44 3.81 10.85 3.89
CA LYS A 44 5.01 10.86 3.03
C LYS A 44 5.24 9.51 2.33
N ASN A 45 5.00 8.42 3.04
CA ASN A 45 5.14 7.09 2.47
C ASN A 45 3.95 6.76 1.55
N ALA A 46 2.75 7.23 1.88
CA ALA A 46 1.58 7.06 1.02
C ALA A 46 1.79 7.74 -0.33
N GLU A 47 2.30 8.97 -0.36
CA GLU A 47 2.65 9.65 -1.61
C GLU A 47 3.66 8.84 -2.43
N THR A 48 4.67 8.26 -1.78
CA THR A 48 5.68 7.40 -2.43
C THR A 48 5.04 6.14 -3.04
N VAL A 49 4.05 5.54 -2.37
CA VAL A 49 3.30 4.38 -2.87
C VAL A 49 2.50 4.76 -4.12
N LEU A 50 1.77 5.88 -4.05
CA LEU A 50 0.92 6.34 -5.14
C LEU A 50 1.73 6.76 -6.38
N LYS A 51 2.87 7.45 -6.19
CA LYS A 51 3.83 7.74 -7.28
C LYS A 51 4.44 6.45 -7.83
N SER A 52 4.74 5.49 -6.97
CA SER A 52 5.29 4.20 -7.42
C SER A 52 4.31 3.43 -8.28
N ALA A 53 3.01 3.44 -7.94
CA ALA A 53 1.94 2.79 -8.70
C ALA A 53 1.79 3.40 -10.11
N GLN A 54 1.80 4.73 -10.22
CA GLN A 54 1.73 5.42 -11.52
C GLN A 54 2.90 5.08 -12.45
N ASN A 55 4.08 4.82 -11.89
CA ASN A 55 5.30 4.54 -12.64
C ASN A 55 5.61 3.04 -12.74
N MET A 56 4.63 2.15 -12.48
CA MET A 56 4.83 0.71 -12.63
C MET A 56 4.94 0.33 -14.10
N LYS A 57 5.95 -0.49 -14.41
CA LYS A 57 6.14 -1.17 -15.70
C LYS A 57 6.02 -2.68 -15.58
N THR A 58 5.58 -3.16 -14.41
CA THR A 58 5.48 -4.57 -14.04
C THR A 58 4.14 -4.80 -13.36
N ASP A 59 3.61 -6.03 -13.43
CA ASP A 59 2.30 -6.36 -12.85
C ASP A 59 2.27 -6.27 -11.33
N LYS A 60 3.44 -6.40 -10.70
CA LYS A 60 3.62 -6.33 -9.24
C LYS A 60 4.79 -5.46 -8.85
N LYS A 61 4.62 -4.69 -7.78
CA LYS A 61 5.68 -3.94 -7.10
C LYS A 61 5.54 -4.06 -5.59
N ILE A 62 6.65 -4.11 -4.87
CA ILE A 62 6.67 -4.20 -3.40
C ILE A 62 7.49 -3.05 -2.84
N LEU A 63 6.91 -2.30 -1.90
CA LEU A 63 7.59 -1.25 -1.14
C LEU A 63 7.67 -1.65 0.33
N LYS A 64 8.89 -1.65 0.88
CA LYS A 64 9.14 -2.00 2.29
C LYS A 64 9.43 -0.74 3.09
N PHE A 65 8.73 -0.59 4.20
CA PHE A 65 8.84 0.52 5.14
C PHE A 65 9.33 -0.02 6.49
N ARG A 66 10.56 0.32 6.88
CA ARG A 66 11.26 -0.27 8.05
C ARG A 66 10.45 -0.25 9.35
N LYS A 67 9.65 0.78 9.57
CA LYS A 67 8.84 0.97 10.79
C LYS A 67 7.40 0.47 10.69
N CYS A 68 6.84 0.43 9.48
CA CYS A 68 5.40 0.19 9.28
C CYS A 68 5.12 -1.24 8.79
N GLY A 69 5.90 -1.74 7.83
CA GLY A 69 5.63 -3.02 7.18
C GLY A 69 5.95 -2.96 5.69
N LYS A 70 5.11 -3.54 4.83
CA LYS A 70 5.25 -3.45 3.38
C LYS A 70 3.90 -3.23 2.69
N ILE A 71 3.93 -2.56 1.54
CA ILE A 71 2.80 -2.48 0.61
C ILE A 71 3.17 -3.18 -0.68
N GLU A 72 2.30 -4.07 -1.11
CA GLU A 72 2.34 -4.71 -2.43
C GLU A 72 1.30 -4.02 -3.31
N ILE A 73 1.72 -3.63 -4.50
CA ILE A 73 0.90 -2.97 -5.51
C ILE A 73 0.78 -3.96 -6.68
N TYR A 74 -0.45 -4.23 -7.10
CA TYR A 74 -0.75 -5.07 -8.26
C TYR A 74 -1.53 -4.25 -9.28
N VAL A 75 -1.19 -4.36 -10.55
CA VAL A 75 -2.03 -3.88 -11.66
C VAL A 75 -3.29 -4.76 -11.72
N LYS A 76 -4.44 -4.16 -11.99
CA LYS A 76 -5.72 -4.86 -12.17
C LYS A 76 -6.01 -5.14 -13.62
#